data_AF-T1BIE8-F1
#
_entry.id   AF-T1BIE8-F1
#
_cell.length_a   1.000
_cell.length_b   1.000
_cell.length_c   1.000
_cell.angle_alpha   90.00
_cell.angle_beta   90.00
_cell.angle_gamma   90.00
#
_symmetry.space_group_name_H-M   'P 1'
#
loop_
_entity.id
_entity.type
_entity.pdbx_description
1 polymer ?
#
loop_
_entity_poly.entity_id
_entity_poly.type
_entity_poly.pdbx_seq_one_letter_code
_entity_poly.pdbx_strand_id
1 'polypeptide(L)'
;MDYTGLIVGVVIALFVLLVLLARMIYTIQPYQQGIVTLLGSYKRIINPGFNIISPLATVLKIDLRTQVLEVPRQEVITKDNSPTNVDA
;
A
#
# COMPACT_ATOMS: atom_id res chain seq x y z
N MET A 1 -28.93 41.21 -4.05
CA MET A 1 -28.24 40.12 -4.78
C MET A 1 -27.07 39.76 -3.92
N ASP A 2 -27.23 38.77 -3.07
CA ASP A 2 -26.32 38.55 -1.94
C ASP A 2 -25.11 37.75 -2.40
N TYR A 3 -24.16 38.45 -3.03
CA TYR A 3 -22.90 37.90 -3.54
C TYR A 3 -22.08 37.21 -2.45
N THR A 4 -22.32 37.54 -1.18
CA THR A 4 -21.70 36.92 0.00
C THR A 4 -21.90 35.41 0.03
N GLY A 5 -23.10 34.92 -0.31
CA GLY A 5 -23.38 33.47 -0.34
C GLY A 5 -22.62 32.75 -1.45
N LEU A 6 -22.50 33.40 -2.62
CA LEU A 6 -21.76 32.86 -3.76
C LEU A 6 -20.25 32.82 -3.47
N ILE A 7 -19.70 33.88 -2.87
CA ILE A 7 -18.29 33.95 -2.47
C ILE A 7 -17.95 32.85 -1.46
N VAL A 8 -18.77 32.68 -0.43
CA VAL A 8 -18.58 31.62 0.57
C VAL A 8 -18.65 30.23 -0.07
N GLY A 9 -19.61 29.99 -0.97
CA GLY A 9 -19.72 28.72 -1.70
C GLY A 9 -18.49 28.41 -2.56
N VAL A 10 -17.96 29.41 -3.28
CA VAL A 10 -16.75 29.26 -4.10
C VAL A 10 -15.52 28.96 -3.26
N VAL A 11 -15.35 29.64 -2.11
CA VAL A 11 -14.24 29.41 -1.19
C VAL A 11 -14.26 27.98 -0.64
N ILE A 12 -15.44 27.48 -0.25
CA ILE A 12 -15.59 26.11 0.24
C ILE A 12 -15.27 25.09 -0.86
N ALA A 13 -15.77 25.31 -2.08
CA ALA A 13 -15.49 24.42 -3.21
C ALA A 13 -13.99 24.35 -3.54
N LEU A 14 -13.31 25.50 -3.55
CA LEU A 14 -11.86 25.59 -3.73
C LEU A 14 -11.09 24.85 -2.64
N PHE A 15 -11.50 25.02 -1.39
CA PHE A 15 -10.88 24.34 -0.26
C PHE A 15 -11.00 22.80 -0.38
N VAL A 16 -12.20 22.31 -0.71
CA VAL A 16 -12.44 20.87 -0.91
C VAL A 16 -11.60 20.31 -2.07
N LEU A 17 -11.50 21.04 -3.18
CA LEU A 17 -10.68 20.64 -4.32
C LEU A 17 -9.20 20.55 -3.95
N LEU A 18 -8.69 21.51 -3.16
CA LEU A 18 -7.30 21.55 -2.73
C LEU A 18 -6.97 20.37 -1.80
N VAL A 19 -7.87 20.05 -0.88
CA VAL A 19 -7.74 18.86 -0.01
C VAL A 19 -7.72 17.57 -0.81
N LEU A 20 -8.58 17.44 -1.82
CA LEU A 20 -8.61 16.26 -2.70
C LEU A 20 -7.30 16.08 -3.45
N LEU A 21 -6.75 17.16 -4.01
CA LEU A 21 -5.46 17.15 -4.72
C LEU A 21 -4.30 16.80 -3.79
N ALA A 22 -4.27 17.34 -2.57
CA ALA A 22 -3.23 17.02 -1.60
C ALA A 22 -3.23 15.54 -1.20
N ARG A 23 -4.40 14.90 -1.09
CA ARG A 23 -4.53 13.47 -0.76
C ARG A 23 -4.11 12.52 -1.89
N MET A 24 -3.95 13.02 -3.11
CA MET A 24 -3.49 12.19 -4.24
C MET A 24 -1.99 11.91 -4.20
N ILE A 25 -1.23 12.70 -3.46
CA ILE A 25 0.22 12.61 -3.44
C ILE A 25 0.65 11.49 -2.50
N TYR A 26 1.33 10.48 -3.03
CA TYR A 26 1.82 9.35 -2.26
C TYR A 26 3.30 9.06 -2.59
N THR A 27 4.13 8.98 -1.55
CA THR A 27 5.55 8.68 -1.68
C THR A 27 5.86 7.28 -1.16
N ILE A 28 6.56 6.50 -1.99
CA ILE A 28 7.00 5.15 -1.66
C ILE A 28 8.51 5.11 -1.54
N GLN A 29 8.99 4.39 -0.53
CA GLN A 29 10.41 4.26 -0.24
C GLN A 29 11.11 3.37 -1.29
N PRO A 30 12.41 3.61 -1.60
CA PRO A 30 13.15 2.88 -2.65
C PRO A 30 13.10 1.35 -2.57
N TYR A 31 13.01 0.80 -1.37
CA TYR A 31 13.02 -0.63 -1.09
C TYR A 31 11.62 -1.23 -0.94
N GLN A 32 10.58 -0.42 -1.13
CA GLN A 32 9.19 -0.85 -1.04
C GLN A 32 8.51 -0.72 -2.40
N GLN A 33 7.56 -1.61 -2.66
CA GLN A 33 6.67 -1.51 -3.81
C GLN A 33 5.23 -1.35 -3.33
N GLY A 34 4.46 -0.49 -3.98
CA GLY A 34 3.06 -0.29 -3.63
C GLY A 34 2.15 -1.05 -4.57
N ILE A 35 1.15 -1.74 -4.03
CA ILE A 35 0.04 -2.27 -4.80
C ILE A 35 -1.16 -1.36 -4.58
N VAL A 36 -1.69 -0.80 -5.66
CA VAL A 36 -2.88 0.05 -5.62
C VAL A 36 -4.11 -0.80 -5.87
N THR A 37 -4.99 -0.82 -4.88
CA THR A 37 -6.31 -1.45 -4.96
C THR A 37 -7.40 -0.38 -4.87
N LEU A 38 -8.49 -0.59 -5.61
CA LEU A 38 -9.65 0.30 -5.61
C LEU A 38 -10.90 -0.55 -5.48
N LEU A 39 -11.71 -0.30 -4.44
CA LEU A 39 -12.93 -1.07 -4.15
C LEU A 39 -12.70 -2.60 -4.17
N GLY A 40 -11.57 -3.05 -3.61
CA GLY A 40 -11.20 -4.47 -3.56
C GLY A 40 -10.64 -5.05 -4.86
N SER A 41 -10.61 -4.28 -5.95
CA SER A 41 -10.02 -4.70 -7.22
C SER A 41 -8.57 -4.23 -7.36
N TYR A 42 -7.71 -5.10 -7.87
CA TYR A 42 -6.34 -4.73 -8.24
C TYR A 42 -6.37 -3.76 -9.43
N LYS A 43 -5.63 -2.66 -9.32
CA LYS A 43 -5.53 -1.67 -10.41
C LYS A 43 -4.15 -1.69 -11.05
N ARG A 44 -3.10 -1.52 -10.24
CA ARG A 44 -1.72 -1.46 -10.72
C ARG A 44 -0.73 -1.58 -9.56
N ILE A 45 0.50 -1.90 -9.94
CA ILE A 45 1.68 -1.75 -9.09
C ILE A 45 2.29 -0.36 -9.33
N ILE A 46 2.82 0.25 -8.27
CA ILE A 46 3.52 1.53 -8.30
C ILE A 46 4.95 1.35 -7.80
N ASN A 47 5.86 2.01 -8.51
CA ASN A 47 7.28 1.94 -8.26
C ASN A 47 7.70 2.93 -7.17
N PRO A 48 8.87 2.74 -6.55
CA PRO A 48 9.40 3.69 -5.58
C PRO A 48 9.51 5.11 -6.15
N GLY A 49 9.31 6.11 -5.28
CA GLY A 49 9.32 7.52 -5.63
C GLY A 49 7.96 8.19 -5.53
N PHE A 50 7.81 9.29 -6.28
CA PHE A 50 6.63 10.13 -6.26
C PHE A 50 5.53 9.55 -7.16
N ASN A 51 4.37 9.25 -6.58
CA ASN A 51 3.24 8.69 -7.30
C ASN A 51 1.97 9.49 -7.02
N ILE A 52 1.18 9.72 -8.07
CA ILE A 52 -0.14 10.33 -7.96
C ILE A 52 -1.17 9.19 -8.01
N ILE A 53 -1.95 9.07 -6.95
CA ILE A 53 -2.91 8.00 -6.75
C ILE A 53 -4.28 8.63 -6.50
N SER A 54 -5.34 7.96 -6.96
CA SER A 54 -6.70 8.41 -6.66
C SER A 54 -6.92 8.45 -5.13
N PRO A 55 -7.58 9.49 -4.58
CA PRO A 55 -7.75 9.65 -3.13
C PRO A 55 -8.65 8.55 -2.51
N LEU A 56 -9.38 7.81 -3.35
CA LEU A 56 -10.21 6.68 -2.96
C LEU A 56 -9.50 5.33 -3.03
N ALA A 57 -8.29 5.27 -3.57
CA ALA A 57 -7.55 4.03 -3.69
C ALA A 57 -6.80 3.71 -2.39
N THR A 58 -6.67 2.42 -2.09
CA THR A 58 -5.87 1.90 -0.99
C THR A 58 -4.51 1.44 -1.53
N VAL A 59 -3.45 1.72 -0.78
CA VAL A 59 -2.08 1.35 -1.16
C VAL A 59 -1.52 0.39 -0.14
N LEU A 60 -1.24 -0.85 -0.56
CA LEU A 60 -0.51 -1.82 0.24
C LEU A 60 0.99 -1.70 -0.07
N LYS A 61 1.82 -1.49 0.95
CA LYS A 61 3.28 -1.41 0.80
C LYS A 61 3.88 -2.79 1.08
N ILE A 62 4.69 -3.29 0.16
CA ILE A 62 5.40 -4.56 0.28
C ILE A 62 6.90 -4.26 0.28
N ASP A 63 7.62 -4.85 1.23
CA ASP A 63 9.08 -4.76 1.27
C ASP A 63 9.67 -5.73 0.25
N LEU A 64 10.58 -5.24 -0.59
CA LEU A 64 11.29 -6.05 -1.58
C LEU A 64 12.56 -6.69 -1.02
N ARG A 65 12.93 -6.40 0.23
CA ARG A 65 14.12 -6.97 0.87
C ARG A 65 13.90 -8.45 1.18
N THR A 66 14.94 -9.24 0.99
CA THR A 66 14.97 -10.64 1.42
C THR A 66 14.88 -10.70 2.93
N GLN A 67 13.93 -11.50 3.42
CA GLN A 67 13.79 -11.80 4.84
C GLN A 67 14.26 -13.24 5.06
N VAL A 68 15.04 -13.44 6.13
CA VAL A 68 15.42 -14.79 6.56
C VAL A 68 14.23 -15.36 7.31
N LEU A 69 13.68 -16.46 6.79
CA LEU A 69 12.62 -17.21 7.45
C LEU A 69 13.28 -18.30 8.28
N GLU A 70 13.15 -18.23 9.61
CA GLU A 70 13.55 -19.33 10.48
C GLU A 70 12.50 -20.45 10.37
N VAL A 71 12.93 -21.63 9.92
CA VAL A 71 12.04 -22.80 9.85
C VAL A 71 12.08 -23.50 11.21
N PRO A 72 10.92 -23.72 11.87
CA PRO A 72 10.92 -24.44 13.13
C PRO A 72 11.33 -25.89 12.90
N ARG A 73 12.11 -26.44 13.84
CA ARG A 73 12.52 -27.84 13.84
C ARG A 73 11.30 -28.75 13.80
N GLN A 74 11.30 -29.68 12.86
CA GLN A 74 10.24 -30.65 12.67
C GLN A 74 10.83 -32.06 12.77
N GLU A 75 10.19 -32.92 13.56
CA GLU A 75 10.50 -34.34 13.59
C GLU A 75 9.90 -34.99 12.35
N VAL A 76 10.76 -35.52 11.49
CA VAL A 76 10.35 -36.18 10.25
C VAL A 76 10.86 -37.62 10.27
N ILE A 77 9.99 -38.55 9.88
CA ILE A 77 10.37 -39.96 9.71
C ILE A 77 10.94 -40.11 8.30
N THR A 78 12.20 -40.53 8.18
CA THR A 78 12.82 -40.79 6.88
C THR A 78 12.19 -42.02 6.22
N LYS A 79 12.41 -42.21 4.92
CA LYS A 79 11.93 -43.39 4.19
C LYS A 79 12.42 -44.72 4.79
N ASP A 80 13.54 -44.67 5.51
CA ASP A 80 14.15 -45.80 6.21
C ASP A 80 13.59 -46.00 7.63
N ASN A 81 12.47 -45.35 7.95
CA ASN A 81 11.76 -45.48 9.22
C ASN A 81 12.61 -45.09 10.45
N SER A 82 13.50 -44.09 10.27
CA SER A 82 14.27 -43.50 11.35
C SER A 82 13.70 -42.11 11.69
N PRO A 83 13.38 -41.83 12.96
CA PRO A 83 13.03 -40.47 13.38
C PRO A 83 14.29 -39.59 13.34
N THR A 84 14.23 -38.48 12.60
CA THR A 84 15.32 -37.51 12.52
C THR A 84 14.78 -36.10 12.71
N ASN A 85 15.50 -35.30 13.52
CA ASN A 85 15.22 -33.88 13.68
C ASN A 85 15.94 -33.12 12.55
N VAL A 86 15.18 -32.41 11.72
CA VAL A 86 15.73 -31.59 10.63
C VAL A 86 15.61 -30.11 11.02
N ASP A 87 16.72 -29.39 10.88
CA ASP A 87 16.83 -27.92 11.04
C ASP A 87 17.21 -27.35 9.66
N ALA A 88 16.62 -26.24 9.25
CA ALA A 88 16.80 -25.64 7.92
C ALA A 88 17.06 -24.14 7.98
#